data_AF-X1LVZ9-F1
#
_entry.id   AF-X1LVZ9-F1
#
_cell.length_a   1.000
_cell.length_b   1.000
_cell.length_c   1.000
_cell.angle_alpha   90.00
_cell.angle_beta   90.00
_cell.angle_gamma   90.00
#
_symmetry.space_group_name_H-M   'P 1'
#
loop_
_entity.id
_entity.type
_entity.pdbx_description
1 polymer ?
#
loop_
_entity_poly.entity_id
_entity_poly.type
_entity_poly.pdbx_seq_one_letter_code
_entity_poly.pdbx_strand_id
1 'polypeptide(L)' 'MKTEKLNYYLPPELIAQQPTDIRSSSRLLVFNRSSGELIDSQFSGIGDFLSPGDCLVLNDTKVLQARFFGRRS' A
#
# COMPACT_ATOMS: atom_id res chain seq x y z
N MET A 1 4.11 -6.45 21.84
CA MET A 1 3.25 -5.24 21.82
C MET A 1 1.81 -5.71 21.99
N LYS A 2 1.01 -5.03 22.83
CA LYS A 2 -0.41 -5.35 23.01
C LYS A 2 -1.19 -4.93 21.76
N THR A 3 -1.90 -5.84 21.11
CA THR A 3 -2.59 -5.60 19.82
C THR A 3 -3.68 -4.55 19.93
N GLU A 4 -4.25 -4.37 21.12
CA GLU A 4 -5.31 -3.40 21.41
C GLU A 4 -4.86 -1.96 21.16
N LYS A 5 -3.56 -1.67 21.30
CA LYS A 5 -2.99 -0.33 21.03
C LYS A 5 -3.01 0.07 19.56
N LEU A 6 -3.30 -0.85 18.65
CA LEU A 6 -3.40 -0.61 17.21
C LEU A 6 -4.85 -0.67 16.70
N ASN A 7 -5.82 -0.86 17.59
CA ASN A 7 -7.21 -1.00 17.19
C ASN A 7 -7.84 0.37 16.91
N TYR A 8 -8.65 0.45 15.85
CA TYR A 8 -9.44 1.63 15.49
C TYR A 8 -10.78 1.20 14.89
N TYR A 9 -11.79 2.06 14.98
CA TYR A 9 -13.07 1.80 14.33
C TYR A 9 -12.93 2.02 12.82
N LEU A 10 -13.22 0.99 12.03
CA LEU A 10 -13.25 1.03 10.57
C LEU A 10 -14.65 0.65 10.09
N PRO A 11 -15.46 1.60 9.60
CA PRO A 11 -16.73 1.30 8.96
C PRO A 11 -16.53 0.30 7.80
N PRO A 12 -17.29 -0.81 7.74
CA PRO A 12 -17.12 -1.83 6.70
C PRO A 12 -17.24 -1.29 5.26
N GLU A 13 -18.07 -0.29 5.05
CA GLU A 13 -18.31 0.37 3.77
C GLU A 13 -17.10 1.14 3.23
N LEU A 14 -16.13 1.48 4.09
CA LEU A 14 -14.88 2.13 3.68
C LEU A 14 -13.80 1.13 3.23
N ILE A 15 -14.07 -0.18 3.31
CA ILE A 15 -13.19 -1.23 2.80
C ILE A 15 -13.49 -1.43 1.32
N ALA A 16 -12.60 -0.93 0.46
CA ALA A 16 -12.70 -1.11 -0.98
C ALA A 16 -12.72 -2.61 -1.33
N GLN A 17 -13.80 -3.05 -1.99
CA GLN A 17 -13.97 -4.44 -2.44
C GLN A 17 -13.27 -4.71 -3.78
N GLN A 18 -13.06 -3.65 -4.56
CA GLN A 18 -12.39 -3.66 -5.85
C GLN A 18 -11.50 -2.42 -5.97
N PRO A 19 -10.40 -2.49 -6.73
CA PRO A 19 -9.62 -1.30 -7.06
C PRO A 19 -10.43 -0.33 -7.92
N THR A 20 -10.00 0.93 -7.98
CA THR A 20 -10.51 1.89 -8.98
C THR A 20 -10.11 1.47 -10.39
N ASP A 21 -10.93 1.80 -11.39
CA ASP A 21 -10.66 1.49 -12.81
C ASP A 21 -9.32 2.05 -13.28
N ILE A 22 -9.02 3.28 -12.88
CA ILE A 22 -7.72 3.92 -13.09
C ILE A 22 -6.97 3.86 -11.77
N ARG A 23 -5.89 3.07 -11.70
CA ARG A 23 -5.16 2.87 -10.44
C ARG A 23 -4.59 4.17 -9.86
N SER A 24 -4.16 5.11 -10.70
CA SER A 24 -3.60 6.39 -10.26
C SER A 24 -4.64 7.43 -9.82
N SER A 25 -5.95 7.14 -9.93
CA SER A 25 -7.01 8.01 -9.43
C SER A 25 -7.39 7.74 -7.97
N SER A 26 -6.67 6.84 -7.29
CA SER A 26 -6.87 6.63 -5.85
C SER A 26 -6.42 7.85 -5.04
N ARG A 27 -7.09 8.09 -3.92
CA ARG A 27 -6.66 9.09 -2.92
C ARG A 27 -5.28 8.74 -2.36
N LEU A 28 -4.52 9.77 -2.01
CA LEU A 28 -3.23 9.69 -1.33
C LEU A 28 -3.29 10.58 -0.08
N LEU A 29 -3.20 9.98 1.11
CA LEU A 29 -3.02 10.73 2.36
C LEU A 29 -1.53 10.94 2.60
N VAL A 30 -1.08 12.19 2.56
CA VAL A 30 0.31 12.55 2.87
C VAL A 30 0.39 12.97 4.33
N PHE A 31 1.25 12.30 5.08
CA PHE A 31 1.50 12.60 6.50
C PHE A 31 2.91 13.13 6.69
N ASN A 32 3.01 14.41 7.06
CA ASN A 32 4.28 15.01 7.43
C ASN A 32 4.62 14.67 8.88
N ARG A 33 5.60 13.78 9.08
CA ARG A 33 5.98 13.28 10.41
C ARG A 33 6.54 14.35 11.34
N SER A 34 7.17 15.41 10.81
CA SER A 34 7.80 16.43 11.66
C SER A 34 6.80 17.47 12.16
N SER A 35 5.85 17.88 11.32
CA SER A 35 4.82 18.85 11.69
C SER A 35 3.53 18.22 12.20
N GLY A 36 3.29 16.94 11.91
CA GLY A 36 2.01 16.27 12.16
C GLY A 36 0.93 16.62 11.12
N GLU A 37 1.26 17.37 10.08
CA GLU A 37 0.33 17.80 9.05
C GLU A 37 -0.19 16.62 8.21
N LEU A 38 -1.48 16.67 7.88
CA LEU A 38 -2.17 15.74 7.01
C LEU A 38 -2.67 16.47 5.78
N ILE A 39 -2.34 15.95 4.60
CA ILE A 39 -2.75 16.52 3.32
C ILE A 39 -3.51 15.45 2.53
N ASP A 40 -4.74 15.77 2.14
CA ASP A 40 -5.52 14.98 1.19
C ASP A 40 -5.06 15.30 -0.24
N SER A 41 -4.57 14.30 -0.95
CA SER A 41 -4.08 14.41 -2.33
C SER A 41 -4.56 13.24 -3.20
N GLN A 42 -4.07 13.19 -4.44
CA GLN A 42 -4.33 12.13 -5.41
C GLN A 42 -3.02 11.39 -5.75
N PHE A 43 -3.09 10.08 -5.94
CA PHE A 43 -1.89 9.27 -6.21
C PHE A 43 -1.18 9.66 -7.51
N SER A 44 -1.92 10.19 -8.49
CA SER A 44 -1.35 10.77 -9.72
C SER A 44 -0.37 11.92 -9.47
N GLY A 45 -0.47 12.62 -8.34
CA GLY A 45 0.43 13.69 -7.92
C GLY A 45 1.57 13.23 -7.00
N ILE A 46 1.82 11.93 -6.86
CA ILE A 46 2.87 11.41 -5.95
C ILE A 46 4.25 12.02 -6.20
N GLY A 47 4.56 12.38 -7.45
CA GLY A 47 5.83 13.00 -7.84
C GLY A 47 6.09 14.34 -7.14
N ASP A 48 5.05 15.07 -6.75
CA ASP A 48 5.18 16.38 -6.07
C ASP A 48 5.79 16.25 -4.67
N PHE A 49 5.83 15.03 -4.12
CA PHE A 49 6.35 14.71 -2.79
C PHE A 49 7.71 14.00 -2.83
N LEU A 50 8.33 13.85 -4.01
CA LEU A 50 9.63 13.23 -4.19
C LEU A 50 10.66 14.28 -4.63
N SER A 51 11.89 14.14 -4.15
CA SER A 51 13.00 15.00 -4.53
C SER A 51 13.93 14.29 -5.52
N PRO A 52 14.63 15.04 -6.41
CA PRO A 52 15.70 14.46 -7.22
C PRO A 52 16.73 13.76 -6.35
N GLY A 53 17.04 12.50 -6.67
CA GLY A 53 17.95 11.65 -5.90
C GLY A 53 17.25 10.66 -4.96
N ASP A 54 15.93 10.78 -4.76
CA ASP A 54 15.17 9.78 -4.02
C ASP A 54 15.11 8.44 -4.77
N CYS A 55 15.11 7.34 -4.01
CA CYS A 55 15.05 5.97 -4.55
C CYS A 55 13.73 5.31 -4.18
N LEU A 56 12.93 4.97 -5.20
CA LEU A 56 11.72 4.17 -5.02
C LEU A 56 12.05 2.67 -5.10
N VAL A 57 11.95 1.99 -3.97
CA VAL A 57 12.13 0.54 -3.89
C VAL A 57 10.80 -0.15 -4.14
N LEU A 58 10.68 -0.80 -5.29
CA LEU A 58 9.48 -1.56 -5.68
C LEU A 58 9.70 -3.05 -5.44
N ASN A 59 8.68 -3.71 -4.89
CA ASN A 59 8.68 -5.15 -4.72
C ASN A 59 8.14 -5.83 -5.98
N ASP A 60 9.02 -6.53 -6.70
CA ASP A 60 8.68 -7.38 -7.84
C ASP A 60 8.66 -8.86 -7.40
N THR A 61 7.48 -9.42 -7.15
CA THR A 61 7.32 -10.80 -6.68
C THR A 61 7.38 -11.80 -7.82
N LYS A 62 8.18 -12.86 -7.67
CA LYS A 62 8.30 -13.95 -8.64
C LYS A 62 7.93 -15.28 -8.01
N VAL A 63 7.03 -16.01 -8.66
CA VAL A 63 6.67 -17.39 -8.25
C VAL A 63 7.76 -18.34 -8.74
N LEU A 64 8.38 -19.07 -7.81
CA LEU A 64 9.25 -20.19 -8.16
C LEU A 64 8.37 -21.37 -8.58
N GLN A 65 8.45 -21.77 -9.85
CA GLN A 65 7.77 -22.98 -10.30
C GLN A 65 8.55 -24.22 -9.80
N ALA A 66 7.96 -24.95 -8.86
CA ALA A 66 8.47 -26.24 -8.43
C ALA A 66 7.40 -27.31 -8.65
N ARG A 67 7.76 -28.40 -9.33
CA ARG A 67 6.90 -29.57 -9.52
C ARG A 67 7.59 -30.78 -8.92
N PHE A 68 6.95 -31.40 -7.94
CA PHE A 68 7.42 -32.63 -7.33
C PHE A 68 6.54 -33.80 -7.77
N PHE A 69 7.16 -34.93 -8.10
CA PHE A 69 6.45 -36.18 -8.37
C PHE A 69 6.50 -37.05 -7.12
N GLY A 70 5.35 -37.26 -6.48
CA GLY A 70 5.22 -38.17 -5.35
C GLY A 70 4.86 -39.58 -5.82
N ARG A 71 5.42 -40.61 -5.16
CA ARG A 71 4.98 -42.00 -5.31
C ARG A 71 4.38 -42.46 -3.98
N ARG A 72 3.17 -42.99 -4.03
CA ARG A 72 2.49 -43.57 -2.86
C ARG A 72 3.01 -45.01 -2.65
N SER A 73 3.39 -45.37 -1.43
CA SER A 73 3.75 -46.72 -0.99
C SER A 73 2.52 -47.51 -0.58
#